data_AF-A0AAE8ZZK2-F1
#
_entry.id   AF-A0AAE8ZZK2-F1
#
_cell.length_a   1.000
_cell.length_b   1.000
_cell.length_c   1.000
_cell.angle_alpha   90.00
_cell.angle_beta   90.00
_cell.angle_gamma   90.00
#
_symmetry.space_group_name_H-M   'P 1'
#
loop_
_entity.id
_entity.type
_entity.pdbx_description
1 polymer ?
#
loop_
_entity_poly.entity_id
_entity_poly.type
_entity_poly.pdbx_seq_one_letter_code
_entity_poly.pdbx_strand_id
1 'polypeptide(L)'
;MIILYLFFLALVVPVLAENATAIPQNGTEIDYGPDPMELEIRQDPRCLPGCFFETNILGSWFIDDFPRNCTTVCAPYGFRIDGQTDLSEKQLAETLKNMKNVIAFQFAVTHTRFKNTQFLANLETVDCYDVGTFRHSINYRMEDVGLLNLSNVSCNIEIGSNNNMTQLNLPKLNLVHSPYANYSSFTVSVSYNHPDFCITVSEMLKFMVYNDTNFNWMIGDYCRLSNNSELLSQKYCDVRDTPLEVMASNCLKIVGNLLIDEKNEIFVGKLANVDTIFGNLIIRNTNLTDTNFLGSLTTVMSMREGEPVILIENNPELRNVTIPKFVKYHAPQTHVPVQMYNNSAELSKTSKFCNDLQSQLTDTMTWIVRIDGLVCDYIQRDIDAEIARKNRENLGNGRSSLVFMGILVLKCFL
;
A
#
# COMPACT_ATOMS: atom_id res chain seq x y z
N MET A 1 28.44 37.75 -25.04
CA MET A 1 27.56 38.93 -25.10
C MET A 1 26.14 38.41 -24.90
N ILE A 2 25.42 38.99 -23.93
CA ILE A 2 24.01 38.74 -23.55
C ILE A 2 23.79 37.42 -22.76
N ILE A 3 23.66 37.33 -21.42
CA ILE A 3 22.98 38.10 -20.34
C ILE A 3 21.49 37.76 -20.14
N LEU A 4 21.25 37.01 -19.05
CA LEU A 4 20.18 37.07 -18.01
C LEU A 4 18.68 37.06 -18.44
N TYR A 5 17.68 36.63 -17.65
CA TYR A 5 17.43 36.71 -16.20
C TYR A 5 16.40 35.65 -15.76
N LEU A 6 16.63 35.02 -14.60
CA LEU A 6 15.60 34.41 -13.75
C LEU A 6 15.13 35.49 -12.76
N PHE A 7 13.81 35.71 -12.65
CA PHE A 7 13.21 36.57 -11.63
C PHE A 7 12.45 35.71 -10.61
N PHE A 8 12.99 35.63 -9.39
CA PHE A 8 12.24 35.29 -8.18
C PHE A 8 11.71 36.60 -7.57
N LEU A 9 10.39 36.73 -7.43
CA LEU A 9 9.74 37.82 -6.71
C LEU A 9 9.73 37.48 -5.21
N ALA A 10 10.60 38.15 -4.46
CA ALA A 10 10.48 38.29 -3.02
C ALA A 10 9.43 39.37 -2.72
N LEU A 11 8.33 38.99 -2.07
CA LEU A 11 7.37 39.94 -1.51
C LEU A 11 7.92 40.46 -0.18
N VAL A 12 8.47 41.67 -0.21
CA VAL A 12 8.78 42.49 0.96
C VAL A 12 7.49 43.22 1.35
N VAL A 13 6.91 42.89 2.50
CA VAL A 13 5.83 43.66 3.13
C VAL A 13 6.47 44.69 4.07
N PRO A 14 6.12 45.99 3.98
CA PRO A 14 6.72 47.01 4.84
C PRO A 14 6.13 46.94 6.25
N VAL A 15 7.02 46.95 7.25
CA VAL A 15 6.68 47.11 8.66
C VAL A 15 6.25 48.57 8.88
N LEU A 16 4.95 48.77 9.14
CA LEU A 16 4.44 49.97 9.79
C LEU A 16 4.39 49.68 11.29
N ALA A 17 5.22 50.41 12.05
CA ALA A 17 5.20 50.40 13.50
C ALA A 17 3.99 51.18 14.01
N GLU A 18 2.98 50.49 14.54
CA GLU A 18 1.97 51.08 15.41
C GLU A 18 2.31 50.78 16.86
N ASN A 19 2.43 51.85 17.66
CA ASN A 19 2.55 51.82 19.10
C ASN A 19 1.33 51.12 19.73
N ALA A 20 1.47 49.83 20.03
CA ALA A 20 0.57 49.14 20.96
C ALA A 20 1.20 49.18 22.36
N THR A 21 0.63 50.03 23.21
CA THR A 21 0.86 50.05 24.65
C THR A 21 0.69 48.65 25.24
N ALA A 22 1.72 48.17 25.93
CA ALA A 22 1.73 46.88 26.60
C ALA A 22 0.61 46.80 27.65
N ILE A 23 -0.40 45.97 27.38
CA ILE A 23 -1.30 45.44 28.40
C ILE A 23 -0.65 44.13 28.88
N PRO A 24 -0.33 43.97 30.18
CA PRO A 24 0.23 42.73 30.67
C PRO A 24 -0.85 41.64 30.57
N GLN A 25 -0.71 40.74 29.58
CA GLN A 25 -1.46 39.50 29.55
C GLN A 25 -0.91 38.62 30.67
N ASN A 26 -1.64 38.60 31.78
CA ASN A 26 -1.47 37.61 32.84
C ASN A 26 -1.98 36.28 32.27
N GLY A 27 -1.15 35.64 31.44
CA GLY A 27 -1.45 34.35 30.82
C GLY A 27 -1.28 33.26 31.86
N THR A 28 -2.39 32.76 32.41
CA THR A 28 -2.41 31.44 33.02
C THR A 28 -2.12 30.43 31.93
N GLU A 29 -0.95 29.81 31.97
CA GLU A 29 -0.62 28.64 31.16
C GLU A 29 -1.70 27.58 31.41
N ILE A 30 -2.46 27.22 30.37
CA ILE A 30 -3.46 26.18 30.46
C ILE A 30 -2.69 24.86 30.48
N ASP A 31 -2.52 24.29 31.67
CA ASP A 31 -2.01 22.94 31.84
C ASP A 31 -3.05 21.95 31.28
N TYR A 32 -2.78 21.41 30.09
CA TYR A 32 -3.63 20.42 29.44
C TYR A 32 -3.55 19.03 30.10
N GLY A 33 -2.78 18.88 31.19
CA GLY A 33 -2.45 17.60 31.77
C GLY A 33 -1.49 16.79 30.88
N PRO A 34 -1.06 15.61 31.33
CA PRO A 34 -0.22 14.74 30.51
C PRO A 34 -0.98 14.28 29.27
N ASP A 35 -0.26 14.09 28.15
CA ASP A 35 -0.80 13.48 26.94
C ASP A 35 -1.48 12.15 27.31
N PRO A 36 -2.73 11.87 26.87
CA PRO A 36 -3.40 10.60 27.16
C PRO A 36 -2.53 9.37 26.90
N MET A 37 -1.68 9.41 25.87
CA MET A 37 -0.78 8.32 25.53
C MET A 37 0.42 8.21 26.49
N GLU A 38 0.93 9.34 26.99
CA GLU A 38 1.91 9.34 28.07
C GLU A 38 1.32 8.67 29.32
N LEU A 39 0.07 9.00 29.66
CA LEU A 39 -0.60 8.43 30.82
C LEU A 39 -0.80 6.91 30.66
N GLU A 40 -1.17 6.43 29.47
CA GLU A 40 -1.30 5.00 29.16
C GLU A 40 0.03 4.26 29.38
N ILE A 41 1.14 4.77 28.85
CA ILE A 41 2.47 4.14 29.04
C ILE A 41 2.88 4.14 30.52
N ARG A 42 2.63 5.24 31.24
CA ARG A 42 2.96 5.34 32.68
C ARG A 42 2.15 4.38 33.54
N GLN A 43 0.96 3.99 33.09
CA GLN A 43 0.08 3.05 33.79
C GLN A 43 0.23 1.61 33.30
N ASP A 44 1.03 1.36 32.26
CA ASP A 44 1.23 0.02 31.72
C ASP A 44 1.93 -0.89 32.75
N PRO A 45 1.34 -2.05 33.10
CA PRO A 45 1.89 -2.93 34.13
C PRO A 45 3.22 -3.58 33.74
N ARG A 46 3.61 -3.52 32.45
CA ARG A 46 4.91 -4.00 31.96
C ARG A 46 6.02 -2.98 32.22
N CYS A 47 5.68 -1.74 32.55
CA CYS A 47 6.62 -0.66 32.83
C CYS A 47 7.01 -0.63 34.30
N LEU A 48 8.17 -1.21 34.61
CA LEU A 48 8.68 -1.29 35.98
C LEU A 48 9.25 0.06 36.47
N PRO A 49 9.15 0.36 37.77
CA PRO A 49 9.82 1.53 38.35
C PRO A 49 11.32 1.54 38.03
N GLY A 50 11.82 2.69 37.58
CA GLY A 50 13.22 2.85 37.16
C GLY A 50 13.54 2.35 35.74
N CYS A 51 12.55 1.84 34.99
CA CYS A 51 12.71 1.44 33.59
C CYS A 51 12.07 2.41 32.59
N PHE A 52 11.90 3.65 33.02
CA PHE A 52 11.41 4.73 32.16
C PHE A 52 12.59 5.47 31.53
N PHE A 53 12.51 5.70 30.22
CA PHE A 53 13.34 6.67 29.54
C PHE A 53 12.53 7.97 29.45
N GLU A 54 12.81 8.89 30.38
CA GLU A 54 12.04 10.14 30.58
C GLU A 54 12.41 11.24 29.58
N THR A 55 13.19 10.90 28.56
CA THR A 55 13.51 11.77 27.43
C THR A 55 13.10 11.08 26.14
N ASN A 56 13.13 11.80 25.03
CA ASN A 56 12.69 11.25 23.74
C ASN A 56 13.82 11.04 22.74
N ILE A 57 15.06 11.45 23.05
CA ILE A 57 16.22 11.32 22.15
C ILE A 57 17.39 10.76 22.94
N LEU A 58 17.99 9.67 22.44
CA LEU A 58 19.19 9.09 23.03
C LEU A 58 20.45 9.76 22.47
N GLY A 59 21.12 10.56 23.30
CA GLY A 59 22.40 11.21 23.03
C GLY A 59 23.26 11.28 24.30
N SER A 60 24.50 11.77 24.20
CA SER A 60 25.41 11.85 25.35
C SER A 60 24.86 12.66 26.52
N TRP A 61 24.02 13.66 26.24
CA TRP A 61 23.36 14.48 27.27
C TRP A 61 22.41 13.70 28.18
N PHE A 62 21.84 12.60 27.71
CA PHE A 62 20.83 11.79 28.43
C PHE A 62 21.25 10.32 28.58
N ILE A 63 22.50 9.99 28.24
CA ILE A 63 22.97 8.59 28.23
C ILE A 63 23.07 8.00 29.64
N ASP A 64 23.25 8.85 30.65
CA ASP A 64 23.31 8.45 32.06
C ASP A 64 21.92 8.27 32.66
N ASP A 65 20.90 8.91 32.07
CA ASP A 65 19.48 8.75 32.44
C ASP A 65 18.86 7.50 31.80
N PHE A 66 19.53 6.88 30.82
CA PHE A 66 19.02 5.68 30.18
C PHE A 66 18.99 4.48 31.16
N PRO A 67 17.87 3.75 31.29
CA PRO A 67 17.72 2.65 32.24
C PRO A 67 18.45 1.36 31.80
N ARG A 68 19.78 1.34 31.91
CA ARG A 68 20.66 0.28 31.37
C ARG A 68 20.44 -1.13 31.93
N ASN A 69 19.80 -1.27 33.08
CA ASN A 69 19.57 -2.58 33.73
C ASN A 69 18.18 -3.16 33.43
N CYS A 70 17.41 -2.53 32.55
CA CYS A 70 16.05 -2.92 32.25
C CYS A 70 15.96 -3.75 30.97
N THR A 71 15.22 -4.86 31.06
CA THR A 71 14.86 -5.68 29.90
C THR A 71 13.77 -5.03 29.05
N THR A 72 12.78 -4.43 29.70
CA THR A 72 11.72 -3.65 29.07
C THR A 72 11.94 -2.18 29.40
N VAL A 73 12.01 -1.34 28.39
CA VAL A 73 12.16 0.11 28.53
C VAL A 73 10.88 0.79 28.06
N CYS A 74 10.33 1.66 28.90
CA CYS A 74 9.13 2.43 28.59
C CYS A 74 9.48 3.88 28.32
N ALA A 75 9.07 4.40 27.17
CA ALA A 75 9.41 5.75 26.74
C ALA A 75 8.12 6.56 26.51
N PRO A 76 7.57 7.22 27.56
CA PRO A 76 6.31 7.96 27.47
C PRO A 76 6.36 9.10 26.44
N TYR A 77 7.54 9.66 26.18
CA TYR A 77 7.76 10.72 25.19
C TYR A 77 8.24 10.19 23.83
N GLY A 78 8.24 8.87 23.64
CA GLY A 78 8.82 8.19 22.48
C GLY A 78 10.29 7.80 22.69
N PHE A 79 10.74 6.78 21.96
CA PHE A 79 12.13 6.34 21.91
C PHE A 79 12.70 6.73 20.55
N ARG A 80 13.62 7.71 20.52
CA ARG A 80 14.27 8.13 19.26
C ARG A 80 15.79 8.09 19.32
N ILE A 81 16.37 7.67 18.21
CA ILE A 81 17.78 7.86 17.88
C ILE A 81 17.76 8.64 16.57
N ASP A 82 18.12 9.93 16.63
CA ASP A 82 18.05 10.78 15.46
C ASP A 82 19.37 11.47 15.10
N GLY A 83 19.36 12.35 14.09
CA GLY A 83 20.55 13.09 13.66
C GLY A 83 21.20 13.99 14.72
N GLN A 84 20.54 14.20 15.88
CA GLN A 84 21.12 14.90 17.03
C GLN A 84 21.99 13.97 17.90
N THR A 85 21.89 12.66 17.74
CA THR A 85 22.72 11.71 18.51
C THR A 85 24.19 11.88 18.14
N ASP A 86 25.03 12.05 19.15
CA ASP A 86 26.50 12.12 19.04
C ASP A 86 27.18 10.79 19.43
N LEU A 87 26.38 9.75 19.69
CA LEU A 87 26.86 8.44 20.12
C LEU A 87 27.33 7.60 18.94
N SER A 88 28.46 6.92 19.12
CA SER A 88 28.91 5.87 18.19
C SER A 88 28.05 4.61 18.29
N GLU A 89 28.06 3.78 17.24
CA GLU A 89 27.38 2.46 17.25
C GLU A 89 27.79 1.61 18.45
N LYS A 90 29.07 1.65 18.86
CA LYS A 90 29.57 0.94 20.04
C LYS A 90 28.97 1.47 21.34
N GLN A 91 28.85 2.79 21.50
CA GLN A 91 28.22 3.39 22.67
C GLN A 91 26.73 3.06 22.73
N LEU A 92 26.04 3.09 21.59
CA LEU A 92 24.64 2.67 21.48
C LEU A 92 24.49 1.19 21.86
N ALA A 93 25.30 0.31 21.28
CA ALA A 93 25.25 -1.12 21.54
C ALA A 93 25.48 -1.44 23.03
N GLU A 94 26.47 -0.81 23.67
CA GLU A 94 26.73 -1.02 25.09
C GLU A 94 25.63 -0.47 26.00
N THR A 95 25.05 0.68 25.65
CA THR A 95 23.94 1.29 26.40
C THR A 95 22.66 0.47 26.30
N LEU A 96 22.37 -0.07 25.12
CA LEU A 96 21.10 -0.74 24.79
C LEU A 96 21.17 -2.27 24.96
N LYS A 97 22.30 -2.85 25.35
CA LYS A 97 22.53 -4.31 25.35
C LYS A 97 21.52 -5.14 26.16
N ASN A 98 20.95 -4.59 27.22
CA ASN A 98 19.98 -5.31 28.05
C ASN A 98 18.53 -5.10 27.58
N MET A 99 18.29 -4.08 26.76
CA MET A 99 16.95 -3.72 26.28
C MET A 99 16.50 -4.72 25.21
N LYS A 100 15.44 -5.46 25.54
CA LYS A 100 14.79 -6.43 24.65
C LYS A 100 13.40 -5.97 24.20
N ASN A 101 12.72 -5.18 25.02
CA ASN A 101 11.36 -4.73 24.73
C ASN A 101 11.31 -3.21 24.87
N VAL A 102 10.62 -2.56 23.93
CA VAL A 102 10.31 -1.13 24.03
C VAL A 102 8.80 -0.95 24.01
N ILE A 103 8.30 -0.17 24.97
CA ILE A 103 6.91 0.30 24.98
C ILE A 103 6.96 1.82 24.78
N ALA A 104 6.49 2.27 23.63
CA ALA A 104 6.55 3.67 23.25
C ALA A 104 5.56 3.94 22.13
N PHE A 105 4.89 5.09 22.15
CA PHE A 105 4.06 5.50 21.02
C PHE A 105 4.87 5.78 19.75
N GLN A 106 6.14 6.14 19.88
CA GLN A 106 7.04 6.33 18.76
C GLN A 106 8.35 5.61 19.03
N PHE A 107 8.69 4.66 18.16
CA PHE A 107 10.03 4.09 18.07
C PHE A 107 10.65 4.58 16.76
N ALA A 108 11.67 5.42 16.81
CA ALA A 108 12.21 6.06 15.61
C ALA A 108 13.74 6.04 15.54
N VAL A 109 14.28 5.56 14.42
CA VAL A 109 15.67 5.80 14.01
C VAL A 109 15.65 6.65 12.75
N THR A 110 15.98 7.95 12.86
CA THR A 110 15.79 8.88 11.73
C THR A 110 16.93 9.86 11.53
N HIS A 111 17.16 10.35 10.31
CA HIS A 111 18.22 11.35 10.06
C HIS A 111 19.63 10.93 10.51
N THR A 112 19.87 9.62 10.69
CA THR A 112 21.16 9.11 11.15
C THR A 112 22.10 8.80 9.99
N ARG A 113 23.36 8.48 10.34
CA ARG A 113 24.41 8.09 9.39
C ARG A 113 24.77 6.61 9.46
N PHE A 114 24.00 5.82 10.22
CA PHE A 114 24.25 4.41 10.42
C PHE A 114 23.87 3.60 9.18
N LYS A 115 24.61 2.52 8.93
CA LYS A 115 24.33 1.61 7.81
C LYS A 115 23.17 0.65 8.12
N ASN A 116 22.95 0.37 9.39
CA ASN A 116 21.86 -0.47 9.91
C ASN A 116 21.67 -0.16 11.40
N THR A 117 20.75 -0.86 12.05
CA THR A 117 20.47 -0.71 13.49
C THR A 117 20.95 -1.89 14.32
N GLN A 118 22.07 -2.54 13.95
CA GLN A 118 22.61 -3.69 14.69
C GLN A 118 23.03 -3.37 16.14
N PHE A 119 23.20 -2.09 16.50
CA PHE A 119 23.34 -1.68 17.90
C PHE A 119 22.08 -1.98 18.76
N LEU A 120 20.96 -2.35 18.14
CA LEU A 120 19.72 -2.85 18.74
C LEU A 120 19.55 -4.38 18.56
N ALA A 121 20.63 -5.14 18.36
CA ALA A 121 20.56 -6.58 18.04
C ALA A 121 19.80 -7.46 19.06
N ASN A 122 19.65 -7.00 20.31
CA ASN A 122 18.91 -7.71 21.35
C ASN A 122 17.42 -7.34 21.42
N LEU A 123 16.97 -6.37 20.62
CA LEU A 123 15.57 -5.97 20.56
C LEU A 123 14.71 -7.11 19.99
N GLU A 124 13.73 -7.54 20.77
CA GLU A 124 12.81 -8.64 20.49
C GLU A 124 11.39 -8.11 20.21
N THR A 125 10.96 -7.06 20.92
CA THR A 125 9.60 -6.50 20.76
C THR A 125 9.56 -4.97 20.78
N VAL A 126 8.62 -4.40 20.03
CA VAL A 126 8.26 -2.97 20.08
C VAL A 126 6.73 -2.86 20.13
N ASP A 127 6.21 -2.22 21.18
CA ASP A 127 4.79 -1.99 21.34
C ASP A 127 4.45 -0.50 21.29
N CYS A 128 3.61 -0.13 20.32
CA CYS A 128 3.13 1.23 20.11
C CYS A 128 1.61 1.35 20.22
N TYR A 129 0.95 0.44 20.92
CA TYR A 129 -0.51 0.43 21.14
C TYR A 129 -1.33 0.42 19.84
N ASP A 130 -0.83 -0.21 18.78
CA ASP A 130 -1.45 -0.30 17.44
C ASP A 130 -1.63 1.05 16.71
N VAL A 131 -1.45 2.18 17.40
CA VAL A 131 -1.65 3.53 16.87
C VAL A 131 -0.34 4.27 16.61
N GLY A 132 0.69 3.96 17.39
CA GLY A 132 2.00 4.57 17.28
C GLY A 132 2.82 4.04 16.10
N THR A 133 4.09 4.44 16.02
CA THR A 133 4.92 4.20 14.83
C THR A 133 6.24 3.52 15.14
N PHE A 134 6.59 2.53 14.31
CA PHE A 134 7.92 1.97 14.17
C PHE A 134 8.55 2.56 12.90
N ARG A 135 9.46 3.52 13.09
CA ARG A 135 9.97 4.38 12.03
C ARG A 135 11.48 4.22 11.80
N HIS A 136 11.87 3.92 10.58
CA HIS A 136 13.25 3.97 10.10
C HIS A 136 13.30 4.81 8.83
N SER A 137 13.53 6.11 8.95
CA SER A 137 13.45 7.01 7.80
C SER A 137 14.50 8.10 7.73
N ILE A 138 14.79 8.55 6.50
CA ILE A 138 15.74 9.65 6.24
C ILE A 138 17.17 9.27 6.71
N ASN A 139 17.52 7.98 6.71
CA ASN A 139 18.84 7.48 7.04
C ASN A 139 19.63 7.23 5.74
N TYR A 140 20.28 8.27 5.23
CA TYR A 140 20.86 8.25 3.88
C TYR A 140 21.99 7.24 3.65
N ARG A 141 22.59 6.67 4.70
CA ARG A 141 23.59 5.58 4.61
C ARG A 141 23.03 4.20 4.91
N MET A 142 21.77 4.11 5.31
CA MET A 142 21.16 2.84 5.72
C MET A 142 21.06 1.92 4.50
N GLU A 143 21.63 0.73 4.62
CA GLU A 143 21.64 -0.34 3.61
C GLU A 143 20.51 -1.36 3.90
N ASP A 144 20.18 -1.55 5.18
CA ASP A 144 19.04 -2.34 5.68
C ASP A 144 18.71 -1.94 7.14
N VAL A 145 17.59 -2.40 7.70
CA VAL A 145 17.28 -2.18 9.13
C VAL A 145 18.11 -3.13 10.00
N GLY A 146 18.07 -4.44 9.71
CA GLY A 146 18.99 -5.41 10.30
C GLY A 146 18.65 -5.90 11.72
N LEU A 147 17.37 -5.84 12.11
CA LEU A 147 16.89 -6.33 13.41
C LEU A 147 16.48 -7.80 13.33
N LEU A 148 17.48 -8.69 13.41
CA LEU A 148 17.30 -10.13 13.20
C LEU A 148 16.53 -10.85 14.32
N ASN A 149 16.42 -10.23 15.50
CA ASN A 149 15.73 -10.80 16.66
C ASN A 149 14.37 -10.16 16.94
N LEU A 150 14.04 -9.06 16.26
CA LEU A 150 12.74 -8.40 16.40
C LEU A 150 11.65 -9.32 15.87
N SER A 151 10.79 -9.80 16.77
CA SER A 151 9.76 -10.79 16.45
C SER A 151 8.35 -10.21 16.47
N ASN A 152 8.07 -9.25 17.35
CA ASN A 152 6.71 -8.73 17.55
C ASN A 152 6.72 -7.20 17.50
N VAL A 153 5.88 -6.65 16.62
CA VAL A 153 5.68 -5.20 16.49
C VAL A 153 4.18 -4.89 16.47
N SER A 154 3.72 -4.10 17.44
CA SER A 154 2.34 -3.59 17.52
C SER A 154 2.30 -2.10 17.22
N CYS A 155 2.77 -1.75 16.02
CA CYS A 155 2.95 -0.38 15.56
C CYS A 155 2.57 -0.26 14.09
N ASN A 156 2.20 0.95 13.66
CA ASN A 156 2.25 1.33 12.26
C ASN A 156 3.71 1.32 11.77
N ILE A 157 3.94 0.84 10.55
CA ILE A 157 5.29 0.70 9.98
C ILE A 157 5.58 1.83 9.01
N GLU A 158 6.68 2.54 9.22
CA GLU A 158 7.17 3.58 8.32
C GLU A 158 8.67 3.43 8.05
N ILE A 159 9.02 2.91 6.88
CA ILE A 159 10.42 2.69 6.48
C ILE A 159 10.65 3.37 5.14
N GLY A 160 11.33 4.50 5.12
CA GLY A 160 11.48 5.20 3.85
C GLY A 160 12.44 6.36 3.82
N SER A 161 12.65 6.90 2.62
CA SER A 161 13.68 7.94 2.40
C SER A 161 15.09 7.46 2.80
N ASN A 162 15.38 6.16 2.65
CA ASN A 162 16.69 5.57 2.91
C ASN A 162 17.34 5.21 1.58
N ASN A 163 17.99 6.19 0.95
CA ASN A 163 18.42 6.09 -0.46
C ASN A 163 19.42 4.96 -0.78
N ASN A 164 20.10 4.39 0.23
CA ASN A 164 21.03 3.27 0.06
C ASN A 164 20.42 1.92 0.43
N MET A 165 19.16 1.89 0.89
CA MET A 165 18.54 0.72 1.46
C MET A 165 18.02 -0.19 0.35
N THR A 166 18.58 -1.39 0.23
CA THR A 166 18.20 -2.36 -0.81
C THR A 166 17.32 -3.50 -0.31
N GLN A 167 17.18 -3.65 1.01
CA GLN A 167 16.36 -4.69 1.65
C GLN A 167 15.93 -4.27 3.06
N LEU A 168 14.86 -4.87 3.60
CA LEU A 168 14.44 -4.64 4.99
C LEU A 168 15.35 -5.32 6.00
N ASN A 169 15.63 -6.61 5.79
CA ASN A 169 16.37 -7.48 6.71
C ASN A 169 15.68 -7.60 8.09
N LEU A 170 14.39 -7.93 8.07
CA LEU A 170 13.52 -8.13 9.23
C LEU A 170 12.93 -9.56 9.24
N PRO A 171 13.77 -10.60 9.30
CA PRO A 171 13.37 -11.98 9.03
C PRO A 171 12.45 -12.61 10.08
N LYS A 172 12.29 -12.02 11.27
CA LYS A 172 11.39 -12.56 12.32
C LYS A 172 10.20 -11.67 12.64
N LEU A 173 10.13 -10.45 12.11
CA LEU A 173 9.14 -9.45 12.49
C LEU A 173 7.75 -9.89 12.08
N ASN A 174 6.84 -10.05 13.05
CA ASN A 174 5.41 -10.19 12.83
C ASN A 174 4.70 -8.95 13.35
N LEU A 175 3.72 -8.48 12.58
CA LEU A 175 2.72 -7.56 13.13
C LEU A 175 1.84 -8.32 14.10
N VAL A 176 1.65 -7.75 15.29
CA VAL A 176 0.77 -8.29 16.32
C VAL A 176 -0.05 -7.17 16.92
N HIS A 177 -1.28 -7.43 17.33
CA HIS A 177 -2.04 -6.46 18.12
C HIS A 177 -1.43 -6.30 19.51
N SER A 178 -1.37 -5.06 19.96
CA SER A 178 -1.03 -4.73 21.33
C SER A 178 -2.08 -5.34 22.26
N PRO A 179 -1.67 -6.00 23.36
CA PRO A 179 -2.63 -6.52 24.35
C PRO A 179 -3.35 -5.41 25.14
N TYR A 180 -2.97 -4.14 24.94
CA TYR A 180 -3.50 -2.97 25.63
C TYR A 180 -4.15 -1.95 24.69
N ALA A 181 -4.22 -2.22 23.38
CA ALA A 181 -4.95 -1.39 22.44
C ALA A 181 -6.43 -1.78 22.38
N ASN A 182 -7.30 -0.77 22.24
CA ASN A 182 -8.75 -0.94 22.03
C ASN A 182 -9.17 -0.77 20.57
N TYR A 183 -8.21 -0.51 19.68
CA TYR A 183 -8.39 -0.29 18.26
C TYR A 183 -7.31 -1.05 17.49
N SER A 184 -7.65 -1.55 16.31
CA SER A 184 -6.80 -2.44 15.53
C SER A 184 -6.85 -2.05 14.06
N SER A 185 -5.95 -1.19 13.60
CA SER A 185 -5.70 -1.02 12.17
C SER A 185 -4.24 -0.66 11.96
N PHE A 186 -3.53 -1.49 11.19
CA PHE A 186 -2.14 -1.25 10.84
C PHE A 186 -2.04 -0.54 9.50
N THR A 187 -1.23 0.50 9.45
CA THR A 187 -0.73 1.11 8.22
C THR A 187 0.73 0.71 8.02
N VAL A 188 1.05 0.24 6.81
CA VAL A 188 2.41 -0.11 6.41
C VAL A 188 2.81 0.77 5.23
N SER A 189 3.93 1.48 5.38
CA SER A 189 4.53 2.30 4.33
C SER A 189 6.02 2.01 4.23
N VAL A 190 6.44 1.57 3.04
CA VAL A 190 7.84 1.34 2.68
C VAL A 190 8.11 2.01 1.33
N SER A 191 8.74 3.18 1.32
CA SER A 191 8.85 4.00 0.10
C SER A 191 10.10 4.88 0.06
N TYR A 192 10.46 5.39 -1.12
CA TYR A 192 11.61 6.27 -1.31
C TYR A 192 12.94 5.66 -0.82
N ASN A 193 13.12 4.35 -1.01
CA ASN A 193 14.38 3.65 -0.73
C ASN A 193 15.23 3.56 -2.02
N HIS A 194 16.33 2.80 -2.01
CA HIS A 194 17.16 2.62 -3.20
C HIS A 194 16.32 2.09 -4.39
N PRO A 195 16.61 2.46 -5.65
CA PRO A 195 15.87 1.94 -6.81
C PRO A 195 15.86 0.41 -6.92
N ASP A 196 16.92 -0.25 -6.45
CA ASP A 196 17.03 -1.72 -6.38
C ASP A 196 16.44 -2.30 -5.07
N PHE A 197 15.68 -1.52 -4.29
CA PHE A 197 15.04 -2.00 -3.07
C PHE A 197 14.07 -3.12 -3.39
N CYS A 198 14.26 -4.24 -2.69
CA CYS A 198 13.31 -5.35 -2.74
C CYS A 198 12.91 -5.81 -1.33
N ILE A 199 11.65 -6.22 -1.19
CA ILE A 199 11.15 -6.91 0.01
C ILE A 199 11.03 -8.41 -0.28
N THR A 200 11.41 -9.26 0.67
CA THR A 200 11.17 -10.70 0.49
C THR A 200 9.69 -11.01 0.62
N VAL A 201 9.21 -12.04 -0.08
CA VAL A 201 7.82 -12.49 0.06
C VAL A 201 7.50 -12.91 1.50
N SER A 202 8.47 -13.52 2.19
CA SER A 202 8.33 -13.86 3.61
C SER A 202 8.09 -12.63 4.48
N GLU A 203 8.82 -11.52 4.28
CA GLU A 203 8.58 -10.27 5.02
C GLU A 203 7.22 -9.65 4.65
N MET A 204 6.85 -9.61 3.38
CA MET A 204 5.54 -9.08 2.96
C MET A 204 4.37 -9.85 3.62
N LEU A 205 4.45 -11.17 3.69
CA LEU A 205 3.42 -11.98 4.32
C LEU A 205 3.21 -11.66 5.80
N LYS A 206 4.27 -11.24 6.50
CA LYS A 206 4.18 -10.83 7.91
C LYS A 206 3.48 -9.49 8.07
N PHE A 207 3.46 -8.66 7.04
CA PHE A 207 2.61 -7.46 6.98
C PHE A 207 1.17 -7.78 6.55
N MET A 208 0.95 -8.88 5.84
CA MET A 208 -0.38 -9.28 5.36
C MET A 208 -1.17 -10.17 6.33
N VAL A 209 -0.68 -10.36 7.56
CA VAL A 209 -1.33 -11.22 8.58
C VAL A 209 -2.77 -10.80 8.85
N TYR A 210 -3.05 -9.49 8.83
CA TYR A 210 -4.39 -8.95 9.02
C TYR A 210 -4.99 -8.48 7.69
N ASN A 211 -6.26 -8.82 7.48
CA ASN A 211 -6.94 -8.52 6.23
C ASN A 211 -7.09 -7.01 6.01
N ASP A 212 -7.30 -6.25 7.08
CA ASP A 212 -7.53 -4.80 7.15
C ASP A 212 -6.25 -3.97 7.25
N THR A 213 -5.06 -4.60 7.14
CA THR A 213 -3.81 -3.85 7.02
C THR A 213 -3.84 -2.96 5.77
N ASN A 214 -3.65 -1.66 5.98
CA ASN A 214 -3.62 -0.66 4.95
C ASN A 214 -2.18 -0.49 4.41
N PHE A 215 -1.99 -0.83 3.14
CA PHE A 215 -0.73 -0.61 2.42
C PHE A 215 -0.81 0.72 1.69
N ASN A 216 -0.21 1.77 2.26
CA ASN A 216 -0.32 3.13 1.73
C ASN A 216 0.76 3.39 0.66
N TRP A 217 2.00 3.61 1.08
CA TRP A 217 3.14 3.84 0.18
C TRP A 217 4.11 2.67 0.27
N MET A 218 3.73 1.53 -0.32
CA MET A 218 4.64 0.38 -0.50
C MET A 218 5.18 0.39 -1.93
N ILE A 219 6.40 0.89 -2.12
CA ILE A 219 7.07 1.10 -3.41
C ILE A 219 8.40 0.35 -3.42
N GLY A 220 8.67 -0.37 -4.51
CA GLY A 220 9.86 -1.20 -4.68
C GLY A 220 9.58 -2.43 -5.55
N ASP A 221 10.34 -3.50 -5.35
CA ASP A 221 10.08 -4.81 -5.98
C ASP A 221 10.08 -5.93 -4.94
N TYR A 222 9.75 -7.15 -5.35
CA TYR A 222 9.95 -8.35 -4.55
C TYR A 222 11.33 -8.95 -4.82
N CYS A 223 12.01 -9.41 -3.79
CA CYS A 223 13.29 -10.07 -3.98
C CYS A 223 13.11 -11.38 -4.77
N ARG A 224 14.19 -11.81 -5.45
CA ARG A 224 14.23 -13.12 -6.11
C ARG A 224 14.06 -14.23 -5.08
N LEU A 225 13.36 -15.30 -5.46
CA LEU A 225 13.23 -16.46 -4.58
C LEU A 225 14.60 -17.09 -4.34
N SER A 226 14.96 -17.26 -3.06
CA SER A 226 16.09 -18.10 -2.66
C SER A 226 15.59 -19.53 -2.39
N ASN A 227 16.49 -20.51 -2.46
CA ASN A 227 16.19 -21.93 -2.20
C ASN A 227 15.90 -22.18 -0.70
N ASN A 228 14.75 -21.71 -0.22
CA ASN A 228 14.26 -21.91 1.15
C ASN A 228 13.15 -22.98 1.16
N SER A 229 13.29 -23.97 2.05
CA SER A 229 12.32 -25.06 2.23
C SER A 229 10.91 -24.59 2.59
N GLU A 230 10.78 -23.49 3.35
CA GLU A 230 9.47 -22.95 3.73
C GLU A 230 8.71 -22.46 2.48
N LEU A 231 9.40 -21.76 1.59
CA LEU A 231 8.84 -21.26 0.33
C LEU A 231 8.42 -22.43 -0.57
N LEU A 232 9.27 -23.46 -0.70
CA LEU A 232 8.93 -24.64 -1.50
C LEU A 232 7.66 -25.34 -0.99
N SER A 233 7.42 -25.38 0.33
CA SER A 233 6.21 -25.98 0.89
C SER A 233 4.93 -25.19 0.57
N GLN A 234 5.06 -23.87 0.42
CA GLN A 234 3.99 -22.95 0.03
C GLN A 234 3.81 -22.83 -1.50
N LYS A 235 4.58 -23.59 -2.29
CA LYS A 235 4.45 -23.72 -3.76
C LYS A 235 4.51 -22.37 -4.50
N TYR A 236 5.55 -21.59 -4.22
CA TYR A 236 5.85 -20.38 -5.00
C TYR A 236 6.42 -20.70 -6.38
N CYS A 237 6.12 -19.83 -7.35
CA CYS A 237 6.77 -19.82 -8.66
C CYS A 237 7.28 -18.42 -8.99
N ASP A 238 8.58 -18.31 -9.26
CA ASP A 238 9.18 -17.06 -9.73
C ASP A 238 9.09 -17.00 -11.26
N VAL A 239 8.14 -16.22 -11.77
CA VAL A 239 7.88 -16.12 -13.23
C VAL A 239 8.93 -15.30 -13.97
N ARG A 240 9.86 -14.66 -13.24
CA ARG A 240 10.98 -13.93 -13.83
C ARG A 240 12.11 -14.85 -14.25
N ASP A 241 12.19 -16.05 -13.66
CA ASP A 241 13.18 -17.09 -13.99
C ASP A 241 12.54 -18.32 -14.63
N THR A 242 11.25 -18.55 -14.39
CA THR A 242 10.52 -19.73 -14.87
C THR A 242 9.33 -19.31 -15.73
N PRO A 243 9.41 -19.41 -17.07
CA PRO A 243 8.28 -19.06 -17.92
C PRO A 243 7.10 -20.03 -17.72
N LEU A 244 5.89 -19.57 -18.04
CA LEU A 244 4.64 -20.30 -17.77
C LEU A 244 4.63 -21.72 -18.38
N GLU A 245 5.26 -21.91 -19.54
CA GLU A 245 5.42 -23.20 -20.22
C GLU A 245 6.05 -24.29 -19.34
N VAL A 246 7.02 -23.94 -18.50
CA VAL A 246 7.75 -24.90 -17.63
C VAL A 246 7.39 -24.76 -16.15
N MET A 247 6.58 -23.75 -15.80
CA MET A 247 6.07 -23.56 -14.43
C MET A 247 5.29 -24.78 -13.94
N ALA A 248 5.41 -25.11 -12.66
CA ALA A 248 4.63 -26.20 -12.05
C ALA A 248 3.14 -25.85 -11.97
N SER A 249 2.24 -26.79 -12.28
CA SER A 249 0.79 -26.57 -12.27
C SER A 249 0.16 -26.51 -10.87
N ASN A 250 0.91 -26.87 -9.83
CA ASN A 250 0.46 -26.82 -8.43
C ASN A 250 0.85 -25.51 -7.74
N CYS A 251 1.32 -24.52 -8.49
CA CYS A 251 1.68 -23.21 -7.98
C CYS A 251 0.51 -22.56 -7.24
N LEU A 252 0.76 -22.04 -6.04
CA LEU A 252 -0.23 -21.27 -5.28
C LEU A 252 0.06 -19.77 -5.35
N LYS A 253 1.34 -19.40 -5.42
CA LYS A 253 1.77 -18.00 -5.32
C LYS A 253 2.79 -17.67 -6.39
N ILE A 254 2.57 -16.60 -7.12
CA ILE A 254 3.49 -16.11 -8.13
C ILE A 254 4.32 -14.96 -7.57
N VAL A 255 5.61 -14.95 -7.90
CA VAL A 255 6.51 -13.83 -7.62
C VAL A 255 7.02 -13.26 -8.93
N GLY A 256 6.84 -11.95 -9.10
CA GLY A 256 7.10 -11.24 -10.34
C GLY A 256 5.83 -10.88 -11.11
N ASN A 257 6.00 -10.07 -12.15
CA ASN A 257 4.90 -9.60 -12.98
C ASN A 257 4.49 -10.69 -13.97
N LEU A 258 3.23 -11.10 -13.89
CA LEU A 258 2.67 -12.14 -14.74
C LEU A 258 2.16 -11.50 -16.03
N LEU A 259 2.88 -11.76 -17.13
CA LEU A 259 2.45 -11.41 -18.49
C LEU A 259 1.86 -12.64 -19.19
N ILE A 260 0.62 -12.52 -19.63
CA ILE A 260 -0.07 -13.48 -20.49
C ILE A 260 -0.22 -12.83 -21.87
N ASP A 261 0.37 -13.44 -22.89
CA ASP A 261 0.36 -12.97 -24.28
C ASP A 261 0.15 -14.11 -25.28
N GLU A 262 0.17 -13.80 -26.58
CA GLU A 262 -0.05 -14.78 -27.64
C GLU A 262 0.92 -15.97 -27.61
N LYS A 263 2.07 -15.84 -26.94
CA LYS A 263 3.10 -16.89 -26.89
C LYS A 263 2.83 -17.89 -25.77
N ASN A 264 2.08 -17.50 -24.74
CA ASN A 264 1.94 -18.31 -23.53
C ASN A 264 0.47 -18.51 -23.08
N GLU A 265 -0.51 -17.95 -23.78
CA GLU A 265 -1.93 -18.09 -23.49
C GLU A 265 -2.41 -19.56 -23.39
N ILE A 266 -1.75 -20.47 -24.10
CA ILE A 266 -2.06 -21.91 -24.06
C ILE A 266 -1.75 -22.56 -22.70
N PHE A 267 -0.95 -21.92 -21.85
CA PHE A 267 -0.50 -22.45 -20.56
C PHE A 267 -1.26 -21.86 -19.36
N VAL A 268 -2.27 -21.01 -19.58
CA VAL A 268 -3.04 -20.35 -18.51
C VAL A 268 -3.71 -21.33 -17.55
N GLY A 269 -3.97 -22.57 -17.97
CA GLY A 269 -4.47 -23.63 -17.09
C GLY A 269 -3.57 -23.93 -15.88
N LYS A 270 -2.28 -23.58 -15.93
CA LYS A 270 -1.36 -23.71 -14.79
C LYS A 270 -1.60 -22.68 -13.68
N LEU A 271 -2.39 -21.65 -13.97
CA LEU A 271 -2.75 -20.59 -13.02
C LEU A 271 -4.01 -20.95 -12.20
N ALA A 272 -4.66 -22.09 -12.48
CA ALA A 272 -5.93 -22.48 -11.87
C ALA A 272 -5.92 -22.51 -10.32
N ASN A 273 -4.76 -22.78 -9.72
CA ASN A 273 -4.58 -22.85 -8.27
C ASN A 273 -3.91 -21.60 -7.66
N VAL A 274 -3.52 -20.63 -8.49
CA VAL A 274 -2.82 -19.44 -8.02
C VAL A 274 -3.81 -18.55 -7.28
N ASP A 275 -3.53 -18.29 -6.01
CA ASP A 275 -4.33 -17.42 -5.14
C ASP A 275 -3.71 -16.02 -4.98
N THR A 276 -2.39 -15.90 -5.13
CA THR A 276 -1.65 -14.66 -4.87
C THR A 276 -0.65 -14.37 -5.96
N ILE A 277 -0.61 -13.13 -6.43
CA ILE A 277 0.46 -12.62 -7.30
C ILE A 277 1.18 -11.49 -6.57
N PHE A 278 2.47 -11.67 -6.30
CA PHE A 278 3.40 -10.65 -5.81
C PHE A 278 4.03 -9.94 -7.01
N GLY A 279 3.29 -8.98 -7.56
CA GLY A 279 3.56 -8.29 -8.83
C GLY A 279 2.27 -7.81 -9.48
N ASN A 280 2.31 -7.49 -10.77
CA ASN A 280 1.15 -7.11 -11.56
C ASN A 280 0.69 -8.29 -12.44
N LEU A 281 -0.59 -8.28 -12.85
CA LEU A 281 -1.14 -9.18 -13.85
C LEU A 281 -1.44 -8.40 -15.14
N ILE A 282 -0.84 -8.82 -16.25
CA ILE A 282 -1.04 -8.23 -17.58
C ILE A 282 -1.51 -9.33 -18.54
N ILE A 283 -2.66 -9.14 -19.19
CA ILE A 283 -3.20 -10.03 -20.22
C ILE A 283 -3.36 -9.23 -21.51
N ARG A 284 -2.55 -9.53 -22.53
CA ARG A 284 -2.58 -8.74 -23.76
C ARG A 284 -2.41 -9.54 -25.05
N ASN A 285 -3.04 -9.05 -26.12
CA ASN A 285 -2.89 -9.62 -27.47
C ASN A 285 -3.21 -11.13 -27.54
N THR A 286 -4.14 -11.60 -26.71
CA THR A 286 -4.54 -13.01 -26.62
C THR A 286 -5.81 -13.28 -27.43
N ASN A 287 -6.02 -14.55 -27.78
CA ASN A 287 -7.27 -15.10 -28.30
C ASN A 287 -8.14 -15.74 -27.19
N LEU A 288 -7.83 -15.46 -25.92
CA LEU A 288 -8.61 -15.94 -24.79
C LEU A 288 -10.04 -15.43 -24.88
N THR A 289 -11.01 -16.31 -24.63
CA THR A 289 -12.43 -15.96 -24.59
C THR A 289 -12.90 -15.54 -23.22
N ASP A 290 -12.20 -15.97 -22.17
CA ASP A 290 -12.52 -15.71 -20.79
C ASP A 290 -11.30 -15.76 -19.86
N THR A 291 -11.47 -15.28 -18.63
CA THR A 291 -10.44 -15.32 -17.56
C THR A 291 -10.72 -16.38 -16.48
N ASN A 292 -11.53 -17.42 -16.75
CA ASN A 292 -11.98 -18.34 -15.70
C ASN A 292 -10.84 -19.12 -15.03
N PHE A 293 -9.69 -19.25 -15.70
CA PHE A 293 -8.48 -19.83 -15.13
C PHE A 293 -7.94 -19.06 -13.91
N LEU A 294 -8.40 -17.82 -13.67
CA LEU A 294 -8.10 -17.03 -12.47
C LEU A 294 -9.10 -17.29 -11.32
N GLY A 295 -9.90 -18.35 -11.38
CA GLY A 295 -10.96 -18.65 -10.40
C GLY A 295 -10.51 -18.81 -8.94
N SER A 296 -9.20 -18.98 -8.69
CA SER A 296 -8.61 -19.07 -7.34
C SER A 296 -7.94 -17.77 -6.89
N LEU A 297 -7.73 -16.80 -7.79
CA LEU A 297 -6.98 -15.58 -7.50
C LEU A 297 -7.73 -14.70 -6.50
N THR A 298 -7.13 -14.47 -5.33
CA THR A 298 -7.68 -13.62 -4.27
C THR A 298 -6.95 -12.30 -4.13
N THR A 299 -5.64 -12.29 -4.42
CA THR A 299 -4.77 -11.17 -4.06
C THR A 299 -3.74 -10.86 -5.16
N VAL A 300 -3.59 -9.57 -5.49
CA VAL A 300 -2.55 -9.08 -6.40
C VAL A 300 -1.86 -7.88 -5.77
N MET A 301 -0.61 -8.01 -5.39
CA MET A 301 0.12 -7.01 -4.60
C MET A 301 1.29 -6.46 -5.44
N SER A 302 1.06 -5.39 -6.20
CA SER A 302 2.11 -4.70 -6.93
C SER A 302 2.80 -3.66 -6.06
N MET A 303 4.12 -3.51 -6.18
CA MET A 303 4.87 -2.41 -5.57
C MET A 303 5.40 -1.40 -6.60
N ARG A 304 4.92 -1.50 -7.85
CA ARG A 304 5.36 -0.62 -8.94
C ARG A 304 4.55 0.66 -8.97
N GLU A 305 5.26 1.77 -8.94
CA GLU A 305 4.68 3.11 -8.91
C GLU A 305 3.96 3.43 -10.24
N GLY A 306 2.71 3.86 -10.14
CA GLY A 306 1.93 4.37 -11.28
C GLY A 306 1.47 3.31 -12.30
N GLU A 307 1.69 2.01 -12.02
CA GLU A 307 1.22 0.93 -12.88
C GLU A 307 -0.10 0.32 -12.37
N PRO A 308 -1.03 -0.06 -13.26
CA PRO A 308 -2.21 -0.86 -12.88
C PRO A 308 -1.79 -2.23 -12.36
N VAL A 309 -2.45 -2.67 -11.28
CA VAL A 309 -2.21 -4.00 -10.69
C VAL A 309 -2.78 -5.11 -11.57
N ILE A 310 -3.87 -4.82 -12.29
CA ILE A 310 -4.42 -5.69 -13.34
C ILE A 310 -4.63 -4.87 -14.62
N LEU A 311 -4.04 -5.32 -15.71
CA LEU A 311 -4.15 -4.73 -17.04
C LEU A 311 -4.60 -5.79 -18.05
N ILE A 312 -5.73 -5.56 -18.70
CA ILE A 312 -6.27 -6.47 -19.73
C ILE A 312 -6.50 -5.69 -21.01
N GLU A 313 -5.73 -5.97 -22.05
CA GLU A 313 -5.70 -5.11 -23.23
C GLU A 313 -5.63 -5.85 -24.55
N ASN A 314 -6.25 -5.31 -25.60
CA ASN A 314 -6.06 -5.82 -26.97
C ASN A 314 -6.42 -7.31 -27.13
N ASN A 315 -7.44 -7.81 -26.42
CA ASN A 315 -7.91 -9.20 -26.52
C ASN A 315 -9.28 -9.21 -27.24
N PRO A 316 -9.32 -9.27 -28.59
CA PRO A 316 -10.56 -9.06 -29.36
C PRO A 316 -11.63 -10.15 -29.13
N GLU A 317 -11.20 -11.36 -28.77
CA GLU A 317 -12.10 -12.48 -28.50
C GLU A 317 -12.50 -12.61 -27.03
N LEU A 318 -12.00 -11.75 -26.14
CA LEU A 318 -12.26 -11.82 -24.70
C LEU A 318 -13.66 -11.29 -24.35
N ARG A 319 -14.61 -12.21 -24.17
CA ARG A 319 -16.04 -11.89 -23.98
C ARG A 319 -16.48 -11.95 -22.52
N ASN A 320 -15.63 -12.45 -21.63
CA ASN A 320 -15.95 -12.60 -20.21
C ASN A 320 -14.72 -12.34 -19.34
N VAL A 321 -14.81 -11.37 -18.43
CA VAL A 321 -13.81 -11.16 -17.39
C VAL A 321 -14.48 -11.45 -16.05
N THR A 322 -14.16 -12.61 -15.48
CA THR A 322 -14.61 -13.05 -14.16
C THR A 322 -13.41 -13.47 -13.32
N ILE A 323 -13.18 -12.77 -12.21
CA ILE A 323 -12.16 -13.10 -11.20
C ILE A 323 -12.89 -13.13 -9.85
N PRO A 324 -13.53 -14.26 -9.49
CA PRO A 324 -14.65 -14.29 -8.54
C PRO A 324 -14.23 -14.28 -7.06
N LYS A 325 -12.94 -14.30 -6.76
CA LYS A 325 -12.41 -14.30 -5.38
C LYS A 325 -11.49 -13.12 -5.11
N PHE A 326 -11.37 -12.17 -6.04
CA PHE A 326 -10.39 -11.09 -5.97
C PHE A 326 -10.86 -10.01 -5.01
N VAL A 327 -10.26 -9.98 -3.82
CA VAL A 327 -10.73 -9.15 -2.69
C VAL A 327 -9.65 -8.21 -2.15
N LYS A 328 -8.40 -8.37 -2.55
CA LYS A 328 -7.29 -7.56 -2.03
C LYS A 328 -6.29 -7.20 -3.12
N TYR A 329 -5.87 -5.95 -3.13
CA TYR A 329 -4.80 -5.51 -4.01
C TYR A 329 -3.90 -4.45 -3.35
N HIS A 330 -2.73 -4.27 -3.92
CA HIS A 330 -1.90 -3.09 -3.70
C HIS A 330 -1.42 -2.53 -5.04
N ALA A 331 -1.53 -1.21 -5.22
CA ALA A 331 -1.20 -0.48 -6.46
C ALA A 331 -0.73 0.95 -6.11
N PRO A 332 0.57 1.15 -5.83
CA PRO A 332 1.04 2.41 -5.28
C PRO A 332 1.00 3.53 -6.33
N GLN A 333 0.44 4.67 -5.95
CA GLN A 333 0.29 5.86 -6.80
C GLN A 333 -0.46 5.62 -8.12
N THR A 334 -1.33 4.62 -8.16
CA THR A 334 -2.10 4.29 -9.34
C THR A 334 -3.54 4.78 -9.20
N HIS A 335 -3.94 5.74 -10.05
CA HIS A 335 -5.30 6.26 -10.03
C HIS A 335 -6.36 5.26 -10.48
N VAL A 336 -6.01 4.26 -11.31
CA VAL A 336 -6.95 3.22 -11.75
C VAL A 336 -6.24 1.87 -11.69
N PRO A 337 -6.41 1.10 -10.58
CA PRO A 337 -5.70 -0.16 -10.36
C PRO A 337 -6.06 -1.26 -11.36
N VAL A 338 -7.33 -1.33 -11.77
CA VAL A 338 -7.81 -2.35 -12.74
C VAL A 338 -8.25 -1.66 -14.03
N GLN A 339 -7.56 -1.96 -15.12
CA GLN A 339 -7.82 -1.35 -16.42
C GLN A 339 -8.05 -2.40 -17.49
N MET A 340 -9.11 -2.21 -18.27
CA MET A 340 -9.45 -3.03 -19.42
C MET A 340 -9.62 -2.13 -20.64
N TYR A 341 -8.92 -2.40 -21.74
CA TYR A 341 -9.05 -1.55 -22.93
C TYR A 341 -8.88 -2.32 -24.25
N ASN A 342 -9.62 -1.91 -25.28
CA ASN A 342 -9.54 -2.49 -26.62
C ASN A 342 -9.70 -4.03 -26.63
N ASN A 343 -10.59 -4.54 -25.78
CA ASN A 343 -10.98 -5.95 -25.75
C ASN A 343 -12.26 -6.14 -26.57
N SER A 344 -12.87 -7.32 -26.50
CA SER A 344 -14.15 -7.56 -27.17
C SER A 344 -15.21 -6.55 -26.74
N ALA A 345 -15.96 -6.02 -27.71
CA ALA A 345 -17.09 -5.13 -27.44
C ALA A 345 -18.18 -5.77 -26.56
N GLU A 346 -18.20 -7.11 -26.43
CA GLU A 346 -19.07 -7.82 -25.48
C GLU A 346 -18.87 -7.36 -24.02
N LEU A 347 -17.65 -6.98 -23.63
CA LEU A 347 -17.38 -6.54 -22.25
C LEU A 347 -18.08 -5.23 -21.90
N SER A 348 -18.33 -4.37 -22.88
CA SER A 348 -18.96 -3.05 -22.71
C SER A 348 -20.47 -3.07 -23.00
N LYS A 349 -21.04 -4.21 -23.40
CA LYS A 349 -22.50 -4.36 -23.60
C LYS A 349 -23.29 -4.40 -22.30
N THR A 350 -22.62 -4.70 -21.19
CA THR A 350 -23.22 -4.69 -19.85
C THR A 350 -22.23 -4.06 -18.87
N SER A 351 -22.72 -3.38 -17.84
CA SER A 351 -21.88 -2.89 -16.73
C SER A 351 -21.46 -4.02 -15.77
N LYS A 352 -21.98 -5.24 -15.96
CA LYS A 352 -21.85 -6.35 -15.01
C LYS A 352 -20.40 -6.70 -14.71
N PHE A 353 -19.55 -6.93 -15.72
CA PHE A 353 -18.15 -7.31 -15.50
C PHE A 353 -17.38 -6.25 -14.70
N CYS A 354 -17.66 -4.98 -14.98
CA CYS A 354 -17.05 -3.86 -14.26
C CYS A 354 -17.54 -3.83 -12.79
N ASN A 355 -18.86 -3.89 -12.58
CA ASN A 355 -19.48 -3.87 -11.25
C ASN A 355 -19.09 -5.07 -10.39
N ASP A 356 -19.04 -6.27 -10.98
CA ASP A 356 -18.67 -7.50 -10.28
C ASP A 356 -17.22 -7.40 -9.76
N LEU A 357 -16.28 -6.85 -10.55
CA LEU A 357 -14.91 -6.62 -10.08
C LEU A 357 -14.84 -5.47 -9.05
N GLN A 358 -15.56 -4.37 -9.27
CA GLN A 358 -15.52 -3.22 -8.38
C GLN A 358 -16.05 -3.58 -6.98
N SER A 359 -17.24 -4.19 -6.92
CA SER A 359 -17.92 -4.53 -5.65
C SER A 359 -17.18 -5.58 -4.83
N GLN A 360 -16.40 -6.47 -5.45
CA GLN A 360 -15.53 -7.39 -4.71
C GLN A 360 -14.38 -6.69 -3.97
N LEU A 361 -13.97 -5.50 -4.44
CA LEU A 361 -12.84 -4.75 -3.91
C LEU A 361 -13.26 -3.63 -2.96
N THR A 362 -14.34 -2.93 -3.28
CA THR A 362 -14.82 -1.78 -2.52
C THR A 362 -16.24 -1.38 -2.93
N ASP A 363 -17.02 -0.96 -1.94
CA ASP A 363 -18.35 -0.38 -2.17
C ASP A 363 -18.32 1.16 -2.28
N THR A 364 -17.18 1.80 -2.00
CA THR A 364 -17.09 3.26 -1.86
C THR A 364 -16.30 3.95 -2.95
N MET A 365 -15.35 3.25 -3.59
CA MET A 365 -14.52 3.84 -4.65
C MET A 365 -15.00 3.40 -6.04
N THR A 366 -15.50 4.36 -6.83
CA THR A 366 -16.04 4.10 -8.18
C THR A 366 -14.98 4.15 -9.29
N TRP A 367 -13.77 4.61 -8.98
CA TRP A 367 -12.71 4.86 -9.96
C TRP A 367 -11.73 3.68 -10.13
N ILE A 368 -11.86 2.63 -9.32
CA ILE A 368 -10.84 1.57 -9.21
C ILE A 368 -10.82 0.60 -10.40
N VAL A 369 -11.93 0.51 -11.14
CA VAL A 369 -12.07 -0.34 -12.34
C VAL A 369 -12.51 0.54 -13.50
N ARG A 370 -11.84 0.42 -14.65
CA ARG A 370 -12.29 1.05 -15.90
C ARG A 370 -12.27 0.08 -17.07
N ILE A 371 -13.28 0.20 -17.94
CA ILE A 371 -13.35 -0.45 -19.26
C ILE A 371 -13.38 0.65 -20.32
N ASP A 372 -12.43 0.62 -21.25
CA ASP A 372 -12.27 1.62 -22.32
C ASP A 372 -12.27 3.07 -21.80
N GLY A 373 -11.65 3.27 -20.62
CA GLY A 373 -11.56 4.57 -19.95
C GLY A 373 -12.81 5.00 -19.16
N LEU A 374 -13.90 4.23 -19.23
CA LEU A 374 -15.15 4.51 -18.52
C LEU A 374 -15.22 3.76 -17.19
N VAL A 375 -15.72 4.45 -16.16
CA VAL A 375 -16.11 3.81 -14.88
C VAL A 375 -17.42 3.04 -15.05
N CYS A 376 -17.70 2.10 -14.15
CA CYS A 376 -18.82 1.16 -14.30
C CYS A 376 -20.19 1.85 -14.44
N ASP A 377 -20.43 2.93 -13.69
CA ASP A 377 -21.66 3.73 -13.78
C ASP A 377 -21.85 4.39 -15.15
N TYR A 378 -20.77 4.83 -15.79
CA TYR A 378 -20.85 5.49 -17.10
C TYR A 378 -21.14 4.48 -18.21
N ILE A 379 -20.59 3.28 -18.12
CA ILE A 379 -20.94 2.17 -19.01
C ILE A 379 -22.45 1.92 -18.95
N GLN A 380 -23.03 1.85 -17.74
CA GLN A 380 -24.47 1.65 -17.59
C GLN A 380 -25.29 2.78 -18.23
N ARG A 381 -24.88 4.03 -18.02
CA ARG A 381 -25.56 5.20 -18.61
C ARG A 381 -25.52 5.20 -20.14
N ASP A 382 -24.39 4.82 -20.74
CA ASP A 382 -24.26 4.74 -22.20
C ASP A 382 -25.16 3.64 -22.78
N ILE A 383 -25.26 2.50 -22.10
CA ILE A 383 -26.20 1.42 -22.44
C ILE A 383 -27.64 1.93 -22.38
N ASP A 384 -28.03 2.59 -21.28
CA ASP A 384 -29.39 3.11 -21.09
C ASP A 384 -29.74 4.18 -22.13
N ALA A 385 -28.80 5.05 -22.46
CA ALA A 385 -28.96 6.08 -23.49
C ALA A 385 -29.18 5.48 -24.88
N GLU A 386 -28.44 4.42 -25.23
CA GLU A 386 -28.60 3.72 -26.51
C GLU A 386 -29.94 2.96 -26.58
N ILE A 387 -30.39 2.34 -25.48
CA ILE A 387 -31.73 1.74 -25.37
C ILE A 387 -32.82 2.82 -25.56
N ALA A 388 -32.69 3.96 -24.89
CA ALA A 388 -33.63 5.07 -25.03
C ALA A 388 -33.67 5.65 -26.46
N ARG A 389 -32.52 5.71 -27.14
CA ARG A 389 -32.43 6.13 -28.56
C ARG A 389 -33.18 5.16 -29.48
N LYS A 390 -32.92 3.85 -29.35
CA LYS A 390 -33.61 2.81 -30.13
C LYS A 390 -35.13 2.83 -29.91
N ASN A 391 -35.56 3.02 -28.66
CA ASN A 391 -36.99 3.12 -28.34
C ASN A 391 -37.64 4.33 -29.02
N ARG A 392 -36.98 5.50 -29.01
CA ARG A 392 -37.47 6.70 -29.72
C ARG A 392 -37.55 6.52 -31.23
N GLU A 393 -36.56 5.89 -31.85
CA GLU A 393 -36.56 5.57 -33.29
C GLU A 393 -37.72 4.63 -33.66
N ASN A 394 -37.99 3.61 -32.84
CA ASN A 394 -39.12 2.70 -33.05
C ASN A 394 -40.49 3.40 -32.89
N LEU A 395 -40.62 4.31 -31.92
CA LEU A 395 -41.81 5.16 -31.76
C LEU A 395 -42.02 6.13 -32.95
N GLY A 396 -40.92 6.68 -33.49
CA GLY A 396 -40.95 7.53 -34.68
C GLY A 396 -41.39 6.79 -35.96
N ASN A 397 -40.90 5.57 -36.17
CA ASN A 397 -41.29 4.72 -37.30
C ASN A 397 -42.72 4.15 -37.15
N GLY A 398 -43.19 3.92 -35.92
CA GLY A 398 -44.58 3.54 -35.65
C GLY A 398 -45.60 4.63 -35.97
N ARG A 399 -45.23 5.91 -35.84
CA ARG A 399 -46.09 7.05 -36.23
C ARG A 399 -46.20 7.25 -37.74
N SER A 400 -45.19 6.90 -38.52
CA SER A 400 -45.28 6.96 -40.00
C SER A 400 -46.14 5.86 -40.61
N SER A 401 -46.38 4.75 -39.89
CA SER A 401 -47.23 3.65 -40.38
C SER A 401 -48.73 3.84 -40.09
N LEU A 402 -49.10 4.74 -39.17
CA LEU A 402 -50.51 5.04 -38.82
C LEU A 402 -51.11 6.23 -39.58
N VAL A 403 -50.34 6.93 -40.42
CA VAL A 403 -50.82 8.12 -41.17
C VAL A 403 -51.20 7.80 -42.62
N PHE A 404 -51.01 6.56 -43.12
CA PHE A 404 -51.31 6.19 -44.51
C PHE A 404 -52.54 5.29 -44.74
N MET A 405 -53.44 5.16 -43.75
CA MET A 405 -54.69 4.39 -43.91
C MET A 405 -55.96 5.25 -43.71
N GLY A 406 -55.96 6.47 -44.26
CA GLY A 406 -57.04 7.44 -43.99
C GLY A 406 -57.42 8.38 -45.12
N ILE A 407 -57.12 8.10 -46.40
CA ILE A 407 -57.69 8.87 -47.53
C ILE A 407 -57.85 7.95 -48.75
N LEU A 408 -58.94 7.15 -48.82
CA LEU A 408 -59.40 6.57 -50.09
C LEU A 408 -60.81 5.96 -50.04
N VAL A 409 -61.82 6.69 -49.55
CA VAL A 409 -63.20 6.42 -49.97
C VAL A 409 -64.02 7.71 -49.90
N LEU A 410 -64.39 8.26 -51.06
CA LEU A 410 -65.73 8.76 -51.46
C LEU A 410 -65.61 9.90 -52.50
N LYS A 411 -65.54 9.51 -53.78
CA LYS A 411 -66.08 10.28 -54.90
C LYS A 411 -66.41 9.30 -56.02
N CYS A 412 -67.71 9.15 -56.29
CA CYS A 412 -68.45 8.30 -57.27
C CYS A 412 -69.63 7.67 -56.50
N PHE A 413 -70.93 7.93 -56.73
CA PHE A 413 -71.71 8.44 -57.87
C PHE A 413 -73.06 8.99 -57.36
N LEU A 414 -73.65 9.90 -58.17
CA LEU A 414 -75.04 10.40 -58.24
C LEU A 414 -75.51 11.41 -57.18
#